data_AF-A0A1G4KHC5-F1
#
_entry.id   AF-A0A1G4KHC5-F1
#
_cell.length_a   1.000
_cell.length_b   1.000
_cell.length_c   1.000
_cell.angle_alpha   90.00
_cell.angle_beta   90.00
_cell.angle_gamma   90.00
#
_symmetry.space_group_name_H-M   'P 1'
#
loop_
_entity.id
_entity.type
_entity.pdbx_description
1 polymer ?
#
loop_
_entity_poly.entity_id
_entity_poly.type
_entity_poly.pdbx_seq_one_letter_code
_entity_poly.pdbx_strand_id
1 'polypeptide(L)'
;MNSNIYFSKFLVTNQVFYKSKHSFALVNLKPLVPGHVLVVPLRRSVISLSDLTADENDDFFRTVQLIHRFIKFQFKADSLNIAIQDGPEAGQTVPHLHTHIIPRYRTNNVGDKIYEMIDEWTFDTWNERREEYLNSGGREGRKEFAKPDDQRTETTEAQMASEAQKLAESLSKYLAQSDQQMR
;
A
#
# COMPACT_ATOMS: atom_id res chain seq x y z
N MET A 1 -26.80 5.31 1.86
CA MET A 1 -26.32 4.75 0.58
C MET A 1 -24.80 4.84 0.61
N ASN A 2 -24.08 3.71 0.59
CA ASN A 2 -22.61 3.75 0.59
C ASN A 2 -22.14 4.46 -0.70
N SER A 3 -21.39 5.54 -0.53
CA SER A 3 -20.80 6.26 -1.65
C SER A 3 -19.74 5.41 -2.35
N ASN A 4 -19.67 5.53 -3.68
CA ASN A 4 -18.64 4.86 -4.47
C ASN A 4 -17.24 5.26 -3.98
N ILE A 5 -16.35 4.27 -3.84
CA ILE A 5 -14.96 4.46 -3.46
C ILE A 5 -14.09 4.16 -4.68
N TYR A 6 -13.12 5.02 -4.93
CA TYR A 6 -12.23 4.91 -6.07
C TYR A 6 -10.77 4.86 -5.64
N PHE A 7 -10.02 3.95 -6.23
CA PHE A 7 -8.56 3.97 -6.21
C PHE A 7 -8.09 4.55 -7.55
N SER A 8 -7.67 5.82 -7.54
CA SER A 8 -7.40 6.60 -8.76
C SER A 8 -8.66 6.66 -9.65
N LYS A 9 -8.67 5.97 -10.79
CA LYS A 9 -9.82 5.85 -11.70
C LYS A 9 -10.64 4.56 -11.50
N PHE A 10 -10.15 3.61 -10.71
CA PHE A 10 -10.75 2.29 -10.54
C PHE A 10 -11.84 2.34 -9.48
N LEU A 11 -13.05 1.85 -9.79
CA LEU A 11 -14.12 1.67 -8.80
C LEU A 11 -13.79 0.45 -7.94
N VAL A 12 -13.58 0.64 -6.64
CA VAL A 12 -13.07 -0.40 -5.73
C VAL A 12 -13.99 -0.66 -4.53
N THR A 13 -15.22 -0.15 -4.56
CA THR A 13 -16.14 -0.19 -3.40
C THR A 13 -16.29 -1.58 -2.79
N ASN A 14 -16.34 -2.64 -3.60
CA ASN A 14 -16.54 -4.01 -3.14
C ASN A 14 -15.25 -4.65 -2.58
N GLN A 15 -14.09 -4.05 -2.83
CA GLN A 15 -12.78 -4.52 -2.38
C GLN A 15 -12.36 -3.86 -1.06
N VAL A 16 -13.10 -2.85 -0.61
CA VAL A 16 -12.84 -2.12 0.64
C VAL A 16 -13.38 -2.91 1.83
N PHE A 17 -12.53 -3.13 2.83
CA PHE A 17 -12.92 -3.80 4.08
C PHE A 17 -12.88 -2.87 5.31
N TYR A 18 -12.32 -1.66 5.16
CA TYR A 18 -12.30 -0.64 6.21
C TYR A 18 -12.33 0.76 5.60
N LYS A 19 -13.01 1.70 6.27
CA LYS A 19 -13.05 3.11 5.90
C LYS A 19 -13.01 3.97 7.16
N SER A 20 -12.12 4.96 7.16
CA SER A 20 -12.01 6.01 8.17
C SER A 20 -12.55 7.33 7.62
N LYS A 21 -12.22 8.47 8.27
CA LYS A 21 -12.68 9.79 7.84
C LYS A 21 -12.03 10.21 6.53
N HIS A 22 -10.73 9.94 6.37
CA HIS A 22 -9.95 10.38 5.21
C HIS A 22 -9.29 9.24 4.44
N SER A 23 -9.42 7.99 4.89
CA SER A 23 -8.71 6.84 4.31
C SER A 23 -9.61 5.63 4.18
N PHE A 24 -9.14 4.63 3.44
CA PHE A 24 -9.76 3.32 3.33
C PHE A 24 -8.70 2.24 3.17
N ALA A 25 -9.06 1.00 3.50
CA ALA A 25 -8.23 -0.17 3.28
C ALA A 25 -8.95 -1.17 2.38
N LEU A 26 -8.21 -1.74 1.43
CA LEU A 26 -8.72 -2.67 0.42
C LEU A 26 -7.78 -3.85 0.20
N VAL A 27 -8.36 -4.95 -0.27
CA VAL A 27 -7.58 -6.12 -0.73
C VAL A 27 -6.88 -5.80 -2.05
N ASN A 28 -5.69 -6.37 -2.26
CA ASN A 28 -4.90 -6.14 -3.46
C ASN A 28 -5.35 -7.05 -4.61
N LEU A 29 -5.44 -6.52 -5.84
CA LEU A 29 -5.75 -7.28 -7.05
C LEU A 29 -4.64 -8.30 -7.38
N LYS A 30 -3.38 -7.90 -7.17
CA LYS A 30 -2.16 -8.70 -7.43
C LYS A 30 -1.38 -8.87 -6.13
N PRO A 31 -1.88 -9.66 -5.16
CA PRO A 31 -1.24 -9.79 -3.87
C PRO A 31 0.10 -10.55 -4.00
N LEU A 32 1.16 -9.96 -3.46
CA LEU A 32 2.47 -10.63 -3.32
C LEU A 32 2.39 -11.92 -2.48
N VAL A 33 1.58 -11.89 -1.43
CA VAL A 33 1.33 -13.00 -0.51
C VAL A 33 -0.10 -12.86 0.03
N PRO A 34 -0.72 -13.93 0.56
CA PRO A 34 -2.00 -13.84 1.26
C PRO A 34 -1.95 -12.80 2.39
N GLY A 35 -2.98 -11.94 2.47
CA GLY A 35 -3.04 -10.84 3.45
C GLY A 35 -2.28 -9.57 3.05
N HIS A 36 -1.75 -9.51 1.83
CA HIS A 36 -1.27 -8.25 1.24
C HIS A 36 -2.45 -7.32 0.96
N VAL A 37 -2.55 -6.26 1.76
CA VAL A 37 -3.58 -5.22 1.63
C VAL A 37 -2.96 -3.84 1.39
N LEU A 38 -3.80 -2.90 0.98
CA LEU A 38 -3.42 -1.51 0.74
C LEU A 38 -4.20 -0.57 1.68
N VAL A 39 -3.57 0.53 2.10
CA VAL A 39 -4.23 1.69 2.74
C VAL A 39 -4.06 2.91 1.83
N VAL A 40 -5.16 3.62 1.57
CA VAL A 40 -5.27 4.65 0.53
C VAL A 40 -6.09 5.84 1.07
N PRO A 41 -5.71 7.10 0.81
CA PRO A 41 -6.55 8.24 1.15
C PRO A 41 -7.81 8.26 0.25
N LEU A 42 -8.91 8.81 0.75
CA LEU A 42 -10.16 8.94 -0.01
C LEU A 42 -10.04 9.99 -1.12
N ARG A 43 -9.20 11.02 -0.93
CA ARG A 43 -9.01 12.09 -1.90
C ARG A 43 -8.07 11.64 -3.02
N ARG A 44 -8.67 11.36 -4.18
CA ARG A 44 -8.00 10.80 -5.37
C ARG A 44 -6.87 11.65 -5.97
N SER A 45 -6.78 12.93 -5.62
CA SER A 45 -5.71 13.82 -6.10
C SER A 45 -4.43 13.72 -5.29
N VAL A 46 -4.40 12.95 -4.19
CA VAL A 46 -3.20 12.69 -3.40
C VAL A 46 -2.35 11.67 -4.13
N ILE A 47 -1.36 12.09 -4.90
CA ILE A 47 -0.53 11.17 -5.70
C ILE A 47 0.69 10.73 -4.87
N SER A 48 1.23 11.63 -4.07
CA SER A 48 2.42 11.47 -3.23
C SER A 48 2.10 11.66 -1.75
N LEU A 49 3.04 11.27 -0.87
CA LEU A 49 2.89 11.50 0.56
C LEU A 49 2.78 12.99 0.88
N SER A 50 3.50 13.83 0.13
CA SER A 50 3.51 15.29 0.29
C SER A 50 2.19 15.99 -0.08
N ASP A 51 1.28 15.29 -0.76
CA ASP A 51 -0.02 15.86 -1.16
C ASP A 51 -1.07 15.79 -0.05
N LEU A 52 -0.79 15.08 1.05
CA LEU A 52 -1.68 14.98 2.20
C LEU A 52 -1.77 16.31 2.97
N THR A 53 -2.97 16.69 3.36
CA THR A 53 -3.16 17.71 4.40
C THR A 53 -2.80 17.14 5.78
N ALA A 54 -2.64 18.00 6.79
CA ALA A 54 -2.32 17.55 8.16
C ALA A 54 -3.37 16.57 8.72
N ASP A 55 -4.66 16.86 8.52
CA ASP A 55 -5.77 16.02 8.98
C ASP A 55 -5.81 14.67 8.25
N GLU A 56 -5.56 14.67 6.93
CA GLU A 56 -5.49 13.44 6.16
C GLU A 56 -4.28 12.61 6.55
N ASN A 57 -3.13 13.23 6.84
CA ASN A 57 -1.93 12.54 7.29
C ASN A 57 -2.14 11.84 8.64
N ASP A 58 -2.76 12.51 9.62
CA ASP A 58 -3.08 11.91 10.92
C ASP A 58 -4.02 10.70 10.76
N ASP A 59 -5.13 10.85 10.03
CA ASP A 59 -6.07 9.75 9.75
C ASP A 59 -5.41 8.61 8.94
N PHE A 60 -4.58 8.95 7.95
CA PHE A 60 -3.89 7.98 7.10
C PHE A 60 -2.94 7.10 7.90
N PHE A 61 -2.03 7.67 8.69
CA PHE A 61 -1.09 6.87 9.47
C PHE A 61 -1.75 6.17 10.66
N ARG A 62 -2.80 6.72 11.27
CA ARG A 62 -3.64 5.97 12.23
C ARG A 62 -4.28 4.75 11.58
N THR A 63 -4.77 4.90 10.35
CA THR A 63 -5.33 3.79 9.58
C THR A 63 -4.27 2.75 9.25
N VAL A 64 -3.09 3.17 8.76
CA VAL A 64 -1.95 2.26 8.53
C VAL A 64 -1.60 1.48 9.79
N GLN A 65 -1.53 2.14 10.95
CA GLN A 65 -1.21 1.50 12.22
C GLN A 65 -2.28 0.50 12.67
N LEU A 66 -3.57 0.85 12.50
CA LEU A 66 -4.69 -0.05 12.78
C LEU A 66 -4.63 -1.30 11.90
N ILE A 67 -4.52 -1.12 10.58
CA ILE A 67 -4.50 -2.23 9.63
C ILE A 67 -3.24 -3.09 9.82
N HIS A 68 -2.09 -2.49 10.13
CA HIS A 68 -0.88 -3.22 10.52
C HIS A 68 -1.17 -4.20 11.68
N ARG A 69 -1.71 -3.71 12.80
CA ARG A 69 -1.98 -4.57 13.97
C ARG A 69 -2.99 -5.66 13.65
N PHE A 70 -4.04 -5.30 12.93
CA PHE A 70 -5.07 -6.25 12.51
C PHE A 70 -4.53 -7.35 11.60
N ILE A 71 -3.80 -7.00 10.53
CA ILE A 71 -3.23 -7.98 9.59
C ILE A 71 -2.24 -8.89 10.31
N LYS A 72 -1.39 -8.33 11.17
CA LYS A 72 -0.46 -9.13 11.99
C LYS A 72 -1.21 -10.17 12.83
N PHE A 73 -2.28 -9.76 13.51
CA PHE A 73 -3.13 -10.63 14.32
C PHE A 73 -3.84 -11.69 13.47
N GLN A 74 -4.56 -11.26 12.43
CA GLN A 74 -5.42 -12.10 11.60
C GLN A 74 -4.64 -13.20 10.87
N PHE A 75 -3.46 -12.86 10.34
CA PHE A 75 -2.63 -13.79 9.57
C PHE A 75 -1.55 -14.46 10.42
N LYS A 76 -1.50 -14.19 11.73
CA LYS A 76 -0.46 -14.69 12.65
C LYS A 76 0.95 -14.46 12.11
N ALA A 77 1.17 -13.29 11.51
CA ALA A 77 2.43 -12.94 10.89
C ALA A 77 3.47 -12.59 11.97
N ASP A 78 4.71 -13.03 11.78
CA ASP A 78 5.81 -12.66 12.68
C ASP A 78 6.15 -11.17 12.53
N SER A 79 6.11 -10.68 11.29
CA SER A 79 6.50 -9.33 10.89
C SER A 79 5.69 -8.85 9.69
N LEU A 80 5.84 -7.57 9.35
CA LEU A 80 5.18 -6.95 8.20
C LEU A 80 6.20 -6.09 7.43
N ASN A 81 6.16 -6.12 6.10
CA ASN A 81 6.69 -5.00 5.32
C ASN A 81 5.61 -3.95 5.19
N ILE A 82 5.97 -2.71 5.51
CA ILE A 82 5.14 -1.52 5.31
C ILE A 82 5.88 -0.65 4.31
N ALA A 83 5.33 -0.51 3.10
CA ALA A 83 6.03 0.15 2.00
C ALA A 83 5.13 1.19 1.32
N ILE A 84 5.69 2.37 1.08
CA ILE A 84 5.10 3.41 0.25
C ILE A 84 6.04 3.60 -0.93
N GLN A 85 5.53 3.37 -2.13
CA GLN A 85 6.23 3.64 -3.37
C GLN A 85 5.82 5.05 -3.81
N ASP A 86 6.55 6.06 -3.35
CA ASP A 86 6.21 7.47 -3.59
C ASP A 86 6.84 7.96 -4.91
N GLY A 87 6.10 7.77 -6.00
CA GLY A 87 6.49 8.14 -7.35
C GLY A 87 6.90 6.96 -8.26
N PRO A 88 6.89 7.14 -9.59
CA PRO A 88 7.14 6.07 -10.55
C PRO A 88 8.48 5.36 -10.38
N GLU A 89 9.55 6.10 -10.06
CA GLU A 89 10.90 5.58 -9.87
C GLU A 89 11.04 4.73 -8.60
N ALA A 90 10.15 4.93 -7.62
CA ALA A 90 10.01 4.08 -6.44
C ALA A 90 9.13 2.83 -6.71
N GLY A 91 8.59 2.70 -7.93
CA GLY A 91 7.73 1.61 -8.36
C GLY A 91 6.23 1.89 -8.27
N GLN A 92 5.81 3.16 -8.11
CA GLN A 92 4.40 3.51 -8.10
C GLN A 92 3.75 3.29 -9.47
N THR A 93 2.85 2.32 -9.57
CA THR A 93 2.14 2.01 -10.82
C THR A 93 0.77 2.67 -10.93
N VAL A 94 0.13 2.95 -9.79
CA VAL A 94 -1.16 3.67 -9.73
C VAL A 94 -0.95 5.07 -9.14
N PRO A 95 -1.30 6.16 -9.86
CA PRO A 95 -1.08 7.54 -9.42
C PRO A 95 -2.13 7.95 -8.38
N HIS A 96 -2.03 7.37 -7.21
CA HIS A 96 -2.81 7.65 -6.00
C HIS A 96 -2.01 7.05 -4.86
N LEU A 97 -1.67 7.83 -3.83
CA LEU A 97 -0.88 7.35 -2.70
C LEU A 97 -1.45 6.06 -2.12
N HIS A 98 -0.62 5.05 -1.90
CA HIS A 98 -1.03 3.81 -1.25
C HIS A 98 0.12 3.21 -0.45
N THR A 99 -0.20 2.73 0.76
CA THR A 99 0.72 1.98 1.60
C THR A 99 0.43 0.49 1.46
N HIS A 100 1.44 -0.28 1.08
CA HIS A 100 1.41 -1.74 1.11
C HIS A 100 1.62 -2.23 2.54
N ILE A 101 0.78 -3.18 2.96
CA ILE A 101 0.92 -3.91 4.22
C ILE A 101 1.01 -5.39 3.88
N ILE A 102 2.19 -5.98 4.09
CA ILE A 102 2.52 -7.30 3.55
C ILE A 102 3.01 -8.22 4.70
N PRO A 103 2.26 -9.27 5.07
CA PRO A 103 2.65 -10.20 6.13
C PRO A 103 3.89 -11.01 5.76
N ARG A 104 4.78 -11.18 6.75
CA ARG A 104 6.03 -11.92 6.66
C ARG A 104 6.12 -12.96 7.76
N TYR A 105 6.69 -14.10 7.39
CA TYR A 105 6.95 -15.23 8.27
C TYR A 105 8.45 -15.51 8.30
N ARG A 106 8.96 -15.93 9.47
CA ARG A 106 10.37 -16.26 9.68
C ARG A 106 10.92 -17.29 8.68
N THR A 107 10.05 -18.17 8.16
CA THR A 107 10.38 -19.22 7.20
C THR A 107 10.68 -18.69 5.80
N ASN A 108 10.27 -17.47 5.50
CA ASN A 108 10.42 -16.85 4.17
C ASN A 108 11.11 -15.48 4.29
N ASN A 109 12.09 -15.39 5.18
CA ASN A 109 12.92 -14.20 5.29
C ASN A 109 13.84 -14.11 4.06
N VAL A 110 13.70 -13.04 3.29
CA VAL A 110 14.54 -12.76 2.11
C VAL A 110 15.56 -11.66 2.38
N GLY A 111 15.64 -11.16 3.62
CA GLY A 111 16.51 -10.05 4.00
C GLY A 111 16.22 -8.77 3.22
N ASP A 112 17.28 -8.02 2.97
CA ASP A 112 17.26 -6.67 2.47
C ASP A 112 17.74 -6.56 1.02
N LYS A 113 17.24 -7.46 0.15
CA LYS A 113 17.66 -7.53 -1.26
C LYS A 113 17.59 -6.21 -2.03
N ILE A 114 16.65 -5.33 -1.67
CA ILE A 114 16.59 -4.02 -2.32
C ILE A 114 17.81 -3.17 -1.96
N TYR A 115 18.30 -3.24 -0.71
CA TYR A 115 19.52 -2.55 -0.30
C TYR A 115 20.71 -3.12 -1.05
N GLU A 116 20.82 -4.46 -1.16
CA GLU A 116 21.87 -5.10 -1.96
C GLU A 116 21.89 -4.60 -3.42
N MET A 117 20.71 -4.38 -4.02
CA MET A 117 20.60 -3.90 -5.41
C MET A 117 20.94 -2.41 -5.59
N ILE A 118 20.88 -1.61 -4.52
CA ILE A 118 21.14 -0.16 -4.56
C ILE A 118 22.38 0.22 -3.75
N ASP A 119 23.15 -0.75 -3.27
CA ASP A 119 24.26 -0.53 -2.33
C ASP A 119 25.40 0.29 -2.96
N GLU A 120 25.58 0.15 -4.27
CA GLU A 120 26.54 0.91 -5.07
C GLU A 120 26.15 2.39 -5.25
N TRP A 121 24.94 2.77 -4.81
CA TRP A 121 24.42 4.14 -4.91
C TRP A 121 24.94 5.00 -3.76
N THR A 122 26.20 5.37 -3.85
CA THR A 122 26.89 6.18 -2.84
C THR A 122 26.71 7.68 -3.10
N PHE A 123 27.14 8.50 -2.12
CA PHE A 123 27.19 9.95 -2.29
C PHE A 123 28.13 10.37 -3.44
N ASP A 124 29.19 9.60 -3.68
CA ASP A 124 30.17 9.90 -4.72
C ASP A 124 29.59 9.68 -6.13
N THR A 125 28.69 8.70 -6.30
CA THR A 125 28.01 8.43 -7.57
C THR A 125 26.73 9.27 -7.75
N TRP A 126 26.36 10.10 -6.78
CA TRP A 126 25.12 10.89 -6.82
C TRP A 126 25.05 11.87 -7.99
N ASN A 127 26.15 12.57 -8.29
CA ASN A 127 26.18 13.54 -9.38
C ASN A 127 25.93 12.87 -10.74
N GLU A 128 26.58 11.73 -11.00
CA GLU A 128 26.42 10.99 -12.26
C GLU A 128 24.99 10.52 -12.45
N ARG A 129 24.37 9.99 -11.38
CA ARG A 129 22.98 9.55 -11.40
C ARG A 129 21.99 10.70 -11.53
N ARG A 130 22.29 11.85 -10.93
CA ARG A 130 21.50 13.07 -11.10
C ARG A 130 21.56 13.54 -12.55
N GLU A 131 22.74 13.55 -13.17
CA GLU A 131 22.90 13.90 -14.59
C GLU A 131 22.17 12.90 -15.49
N GLU A 132 22.27 11.59 -15.23
CA GLU A 132 21.51 10.56 -15.94
C GLU A 132 19.99 10.78 -15.82
N TYR A 133 19.51 11.12 -14.63
CA TYR A 133 18.12 11.48 -14.40
C TYR A 133 17.70 12.72 -15.20
N LEU A 134 18.50 13.79 -15.19
CA LEU A 134 18.18 15.01 -15.94
C LEU A 134 18.21 14.76 -17.46
N ASN A 135 19.18 13.98 -17.94
CA ASN A 135 19.35 13.63 -19.35
C ASN A 135 18.25 12.68 -19.87
N SER A 136 17.61 11.90 -18.99
CA SER A 136 16.43 11.07 -19.33
C SER A 136 15.10 11.86 -19.32
N GLY A 137 15.15 13.19 -19.31
CA GLY A 137 13.96 14.06 -19.31
C GLY A 137 13.43 14.36 -17.91
N GLY A 138 14.17 14.01 -16.85
CA GLY A 138 13.90 14.38 -15.48
C GLY A 138 12.45 14.09 -15.04
N ARG A 139 11.74 15.12 -14.60
CA ARG A 139 10.36 14.98 -14.11
C ARG A 139 9.33 14.72 -15.20
N GLU A 140 9.65 15.02 -16.46
CA GLU A 140 8.75 14.85 -17.58
C GLU A 140 8.92 13.49 -18.28
N GLY A 141 10.11 12.87 -18.18
CA GLY A 141 10.42 11.54 -18.73
C GLY A 141 9.83 10.35 -17.95
N ARG A 142 9.26 10.58 -16.75
CA ARG A 142 8.81 9.52 -15.81
C ARG A 142 7.74 8.56 -16.36
N LYS A 143 6.99 8.97 -17.38
CA LYS A 143 5.87 8.18 -17.93
C LYS A 143 6.36 6.91 -18.65
N GLU A 144 7.61 6.87 -19.10
CA GLU A 144 8.11 5.78 -19.95
C GLU A 144 8.66 4.58 -19.16
N PHE A 145 8.98 4.73 -17.88
CA PHE A 145 9.70 3.72 -17.08
C PHE A 145 8.85 2.92 -16.09
N ALA A 146 7.55 3.22 -15.97
CA ALA A 146 6.64 2.41 -15.17
C ALA A 146 6.42 1.06 -15.85
N LYS A 147 7.24 0.05 -15.51
CA LYS A 147 7.03 -1.32 -15.98
C LYS A 147 5.79 -1.87 -15.29
N PRO A 148 4.75 -2.26 -16.05
CA PRO A 148 3.55 -2.81 -15.45
C PRO A 148 3.85 -4.20 -14.85
N ASP A 149 3.12 -4.53 -13.78
CA ASP A 149 3.27 -5.78 -13.01
C ASP A 149 2.62 -6.96 -13.77
N ASP A 150 3.07 -7.20 -15.00
CA ASP A 150 2.45 -8.08 -15.99
C ASP A 150 2.65 -9.57 -15.70
N GLN A 151 3.61 -9.90 -14.84
CA GLN A 151 3.98 -11.29 -14.55
C GLN A 151 3.16 -11.92 -13.41
N ARG A 152 2.32 -11.15 -12.71
CA ARG A 152 1.52 -11.65 -11.58
C ARG A 152 0.09 -11.94 -11.99
N THR A 153 -0.44 -13.05 -11.49
CA THR A 153 -1.82 -13.47 -11.73
C THR A 153 -2.79 -12.57 -10.97
N GLU A 154 -3.79 -12.05 -11.69
CA GLU A 154 -4.86 -11.25 -11.10
C GLU A 154 -5.85 -12.13 -10.35
N THR A 155 -6.32 -11.63 -9.21
CA THR A 155 -7.46 -12.21 -8.50
C THR A 155 -8.76 -11.78 -9.17
N THR A 156 -9.80 -12.63 -9.16
CA THR A 156 -11.09 -12.25 -9.73
C THR A 156 -11.83 -11.25 -8.84
N GLU A 157 -12.67 -10.40 -9.43
CA GLU A 157 -13.48 -9.41 -8.68
C GLU A 157 -14.33 -10.07 -7.57
N ALA A 158 -14.93 -11.23 -7.87
CA ALA A 158 -15.74 -11.99 -6.92
C ALA A 158 -14.92 -12.52 -5.74
N GLN A 159 -13.69 -13.01 -6.00
CA GLN A 159 -12.78 -13.44 -4.94
C GLN A 159 -12.35 -12.28 -4.06
N MET A 160 -11.99 -11.14 -4.67
CA MET A 160 -11.61 -9.94 -3.91
C MET A 160 -12.77 -9.44 -3.03
N ALA A 161 -13.99 -9.41 -3.56
CA ALA A 161 -15.16 -9.01 -2.79
C ALA A 161 -15.42 -9.96 -1.60
N SER A 162 -15.30 -11.27 -1.82
CA SER A 162 -15.41 -12.27 -0.75
C SER A 162 -14.32 -12.11 0.31
N GLU A 163 -13.08 -11.84 -0.10
CA GLU A 163 -11.96 -11.61 0.82
C GLU A 163 -12.16 -10.33 1.63
N ALA A 164 -12.54 -9.23 0.98
CA ALA A 164 -12.83 -7.97 1.64
C ALA A 164 -13.95 -8.12 2.69
N GLN A 165 -15.02 -8.84 2.37
CA GLN A 165 -16.08 -9.13 3.33
C GLN A 165 -15.57 -9.91 4.55
N LYS A 166 -14.80 -10.99 4.34
CA LYS A 166 -14.23 -11.79 5.43
C LYS A 166 -13.28 -10.97 6.32
N LEU A 167 -12.48 -10.10 5.71
CA LEU A 167 -11.60 -9.20 6.45
C LEU A 167 -12.39 -8.15 7.24
N ALA A 168 -13.47 -7.59 6.67
CA ALA A 168 -14.32 -6.63 7.37
C ALA A 168 -14.99 -7.24 8.61
N GLU A 169 -15.51 -8.46 8.49
CA GLU A 169 -16.08 -9.22 9.61
C GLU A 169 -15.03 -9.52 10.68
N SER A 170 -13.82 -9.92 10.26
CA SER A 170 -12.71 -10.24 11.18
C SER A 170 -12.18 -9.00 11.89
N LEU A 171 -12.05 -7.88 11.18
CA LEU A 171 -11.64 -6.59 11.73
C LEU A 171 -12.66 -6.08 12.76
N SER A 172 -13.95 -6.23 12.47
CA SER A 172 -15.02 -5.85 13.41
C SER A 172 -14.91 -6.62 14.73
N LYS A 173 -14.62 -7.93 14.65
CA LYS A 173 -14.37 -8.77 15.84
C LYS A 173 -13.09 -8.35 16.57
N TYR A 174 -12.02 -8.06 15.84
CA TYR A 174 -10.75 -7.60 16.40
C TYR A 174 -10.92 -6.30 17.20
N LEU A 175 -11.63 -5.31 16.64
CA LEU A 175 -11.90 -4.03 17.29
C LEU A 175 -12.75 -4.21 18.57
N ALA A 176 -13.77 -5.06 18.51
CA ALA A 176 -14.62 -5.34 19.67
C ALA A 176 -13.83 -5.99 20.83
N GLN A 177 -12.82 -6.81 20.54
CA GLN A 177 -11.95 -7.42 21.55
C GLN A 177 -10.94 -6.43 22.13
N SER A 178 -10.36 -5.54 21.32
CA SER A 178 -9.40 -4.55 21.81
C SER A 178 -10.04 -3.54 22.75
N ASP A 179 -11.29 -3.15 22.50
CA ASP A 179 -12.02 -2.21 23.36
C ASP A 179 -12.35 -2.80 24.73
N GLN A 180 -12.46 -4.12 24.84
CA GLN A 180 -12.67 -4.83 26.11
C GLN A 180 -11.40 -4.97 26.94
N GLN A 181 -10.21 -4.96 26.31
CA GLN A 181 -8.92 -5.05 27.02
C GLN A 181 -8.42 -3.70 27.54
N MET A 182 -8.96 -2.58 27.05
CA MET A 182 -8.62 -1.23 27.54
C MET A 182 -9.61 -0.67 28.57
N ARG A 183 -10.62 -1.44 28.97
CA ARG A 183 -11.55 -1.13 30.07
C ARG A 183 -11.24 -1.99 31.28
#